data_AF-A0A956JP30-F1
#
_entry.id   AF-A0A956JP30-F1
#
_cell.length_a   1.000
_cell.length_b   1.000
_cell.length_c   1.000
_cell.angle_alpha   90.00
_cell.angle_beta   90.00
_cell.angle_gamma   90.00
#
_symmetry.space_group_name_H-M   'P 1'
#
loop_
_entity.id
_entity.type
_entity.pdbx_description
1 polymer ?
#
loop_
_entity_poly.entity_id
_entity_poly.type
_entity_poly.pdbx_seq_one_letter_code
_entity_poly.pdbx_strand_id
1 'polypeptide(L)' 'RPATVKIVTKCKGMFWQNTALSVDGKRYKAGTWFQLAPGRHRVHVNAKCGDVTRTIFVAPAAKRTIPISVDGRP' A
#
# COMPACT_ATOMS: atom_id res chain seq x y z
N ARG A 1 -8.36 -15.39 -10.72
CA ARG A 1 -7.38 -14.54 -11.45
C ARG A 1 -6.80 -13.52 -10.46
N PRO A 2 -5.48 -13.29 -10.46
CA PRO A 2 -4.88 -12.26 -9.61
C PRO A 2 -5.40 -10.88 -9.99
N ALA A 3 -5.41 -9.98 -9.02
CA ALA A 3 -5.80 -8.59 -9.18
C ALA A 3 -4.56 -7.72 -9.35
N THR A 4 -4.70 -6.63 -10.11
CA THR A 4 -3.61 -5.67 -10.36
C THR A 4 -3.81 -4.46 -9.45
N VAL A 5 -2.91 -4.29 -8.48
CA VAL A 5 -3.04 -3.29 -7.43
C VAL A 5 -1.90 -2.29 -7.51
N LYS A 6 -2.21 -1.01 -7.31
CA LYS A 6 -1.23 0.06 -7.12
C LYS A 6 -1.43 0.64 -5.74
N ILE A 7 -0.45 0.48 -4.86
CA ILE A 7 -0.51 1.11 -3.54
C ILE A 7 0.25 2.42 -3.61
N VAL A 8 -0.43 3.49 -3.21
CA VAL A 8 0.10 4.84 -3.21
C VAL A 8 -0.03 5.40 -1.80
N THR A 9 1.04 6.01 -1.31
CA THR A 9 1.19 6.44 0.09
C THR A 9 1.22 7.96 0.18
N LYS A 10 0.34 8.55 0.99
CA LYS A 10 0.29 10.00 1.21
C LYS A 10 0.60 10.31 2.67
N CYS A 11 1.61 11.15 2.91
CA CYS A 11 1.83 11.75 4.21
C CYS A 11 0.94 12.99 4.35
N LYS A 12 0.35 13.22 5.52
CA LYS A 12 -0.41 14.45 5.78
C LYS A 12 0.56 15.65 5.67
N GLY A 13 0.30 16.55 4.71
CA GLY A 13 1.13 17.74 4.46
C GLY A 13 2.33 17.56 3.52
N MET A 14 2.56 16.37 2.95
CA MET A 14 3.70 16.16 2.03
C MET A 14 3.33 15.24 0.86
N PHE A 15 3.75 15.62 -0.35
CA PHE A 15 3.52 14.83 -1.56
C PHE A 15 4.41 13.57 -1.61
N TRP A 16 3.86 12.53 -2.26
CA TRP A 16 4.36 11.17 -2.47
C TRP A 16 5.87 10.98 -2.21
N GLN A 17 6.20 10.32 -1.10
CA GLN A 17 7.59 9.99 -0.77
C GLN A 17 7.91 8.53 -1.13
N ASN A 18 9.18 8.28 -1.48
CA ASN A 18 9.71 6.94 -1.70
C ASN A 18 9.63 6.15 -0.38
N THR A 19 8.66 5.25 -0.29
CA THR A 19 8.22 4.56 0.94
C THR A 19 8.61 3.09 0.86
N ALA A 20 9.10 2.52 1.95
CA ALA A 20 9.21 1.06 2.04
C ALA A 20 7.80 0.48 2.23
N LEU A 21 7.33 -0.27 1.24
CA LEU A 21 6.03 -0.92 1.25
C LEU A 21 6.25 -2.43 1.38
N SER A 22 5.50 -3.09 2.26
CA SER A 22 5.37 -4.54 2.27
C SER A 22 3.91 -4.97 2.30
N VAL A 23 3.61 -6.06 1.59
CA VAL A 23 2.30 -6.69 1.57
C VAL A 23 2.51 -8.16 1.94
N ASP A 24 1.89 -8.61 3.03
CA ASP A 24 2.05 -9.95 3.62
C ASP A 24 3.52 -10.34 3.85
N GLY A 25 4.33 -9.37 4.29
CA GLY A 25 5.77 -9.57 4.53
C GLY A 25 6.64 -9.47 3.27
N LYS A 26 6.06 -9.46 2.06
CA LYS A 26 6.82 -9.27 0.82
C LYS A 26 6.98 -7.78 0.51
N ARG A 27 8.20 -7.34 0.20
CA ARG A 27 8.49 -5.93 -0.12
C ARG A 27 8.09 -5.59 -1.56
N TYR A 28 7.51 -4.40 -1.73
CA TYR A 28 7.07 -3.85 -3.00
C TYR A 28 7.55 -2.40 -3.13
N LYS A 29 7.66 -1.91 -4.37
CA LYS A 29 7.95 -0.50 -4.63
C LYS A 29 6.65 0.30 -4.59
N ALA A 30 6.55 1.27 -3.69
CA ALA A 30 5.40 2.16 -3.63
C ALA A 30 5.19 2.86 -4.99
N GLY A 31 3.92 3.08 -5.37
CA GLY A 31 3.59 3.73 -6.64
C GLY A 31 3.75 2.85 -7.88
N THR A 32 4.06 1.55 -7.75
CA THR A 32 4.09 0.61 -8.87
C THR A 32 2.87 -0.30 -8.88
N TRP A 33 2.52 -0.82 -10.06
CA TRP A 33 1.50 -1.84 -10.21
C TRP A 33 2.11 -3.21 -9.94
N PHE A 34 1.42 -4.03 -9.16
CA PHE A 34 1.81 -5.40 -8.89
C PHE A 34 0.58 -6.30 -8.77
N GLN A 35 0.79 -7.61 -8.88
CA GLN A 35 -0.27 -8.59 -8.78
C GLN A 35 -0.41 -9.11 -7.35
N LEU A 36 -1.65 -9.15 -6.87
CA LEU A 36 -2.04 -9.79 -5.61
C LEU A 36 -3.08 -10.86 -5.88
N ALA A 37 -3.06 -11.92 -5.07
CA ALA A 37 -4.16 -12.87 -5.04
C ALA A 37 -5.45 -12.14 -4.62
N PRO A 38 -6.64 -12.64 -4.98
CA PRO A 38 -7.87 -12.19 -4.35
C PRO A 38 -7.88 -12.61 -2.87
N GLY A 39 -8.28 -11.71 -1.98
CA GLY A 39 -8.33 -11.97 -0.54
C GLY A 39 -8.00 -10.78 0.34
N ARG A 40 -7.77 -11.07 1.62
CA ARG A 40 -7.30 -10.09 2.60
C ARG A 40 -5.77 -10.07 2.58
N HIS A 41 -5.21 -8.86 2.48
CA HIS A 41 -3.77 -8.64 2.49
C HIS A 41 -3.41 -7.61 3.55
N ARG A 42 -2.36 -7.88 4.32
CA ARG A 42 -1.82 -6.95 5.32
C ARG A 42 -0.74 -6.11 4.66
N VAL A 43 -1.05 -4.83 4.50
CA VAL A 43 -0.13 -3.84 3.96
C VAL A 43 0.55 -3.11 5.10
N HIS A 44 1.86 -3.11 5.10
CA HIS A 44 2.68 -2.31 5.98
C HIS A 44 3.41 -1.26 5.16
N VAL A 45 3.27 0.00 5.58
CA VAL A 45 3.90 1.14 4.94
C VAL A 45 4.82 1.76 5.98
N ASN A 46 6.10 1.84 5.67
CA ASN A 46 7.07 2.59 6.45
C ASN A 46 7.45 3.84 5.66
N ALA A 47 6.89 4.97 6.06
CA ALA A 47 7.14 6.28 5.48
C ALA A 47 8.02 7.11 6.41
N LYS A 48 8.69 8.13 5.86
CA LYS A 48 9.42 9.11 6.68
C LYS A 48 8.51 9.82 7.70
N CYS A 49 7.23 9.96 7.39
CA CYS A 49 6.26 10.59 8.28
C CYS A 49 5.71 9.63 9.35
N GLY A 50 6.05 8.34 9.32
CA GLY A 50 5.54 7.34 10.27
C GLY A 50 5.32 5.98 9.60
N ASP A 51 5.04 4.97 10.43
CA ASP A 51 4.59 3.66 9.95
C ASP A 51 3.07 3.51 10.06
N VAL A 52 2.49 2.74 9.15
CA VAL A 52 1.09 2.36 9.23
C VAL A 52 0.90 0.94 8.71
N THR A 53 0.09 0.17 9.43
CA THR A 53 -0.41 -1.12 8.97
C THR A 53 -1.87 -0.99 8.61
N ARG A 54 -2.25 -1.43 7.40
CA ARG A 54 -3.64 -1.53 6.95
C ARG A 54 -3.94 -2.88 6.33
N THR A 55 -5.10 -3.41 6.64
CA THR A 55 -5.64 -4.57 5.94
C THR A 55 -6.47 -4.07 4.76
N ILE A 56 -6.17 -4.59 3.57
CA ILE A 56 -6.92 -4.32 2.34
C ILE A 56 -7.63 -5.59 1.91
N PHE A 57 -8.76 -5.42 1.23
CA PHE A 57 -9.44 -6.52 0.55
C PHE A 57 -9.31 -6.34 -0.96
N VAL A 58 -8.85 -7.41 -1.62
CA VAL A 58 -8.59 -7.46 -3.05
C VAL A 58 -9.62 -8.37 -3.69
N ALA A 59 -10.50 -7.81 -4.51
CA ALA A 59 -11.48 -8.59 -5.27
C ALA A 59 -10.82 -9.28 -6.48
N PRO A 60 -11.30 -10.45 -6.92
CA PRO A 60 -10.76 -11.15 -8.08
C PRO A 60 -10.87 -10.32 -9.36
N ALA A 61 -9.81 -10.36 -10.18
CA ALA A 61 -9.68 -9.59 -11.43
C ALA A 61 -9.86 -8.05 -11.28
N ALA A 62 -9.73 -7.52 -10.07
CA ALA A 62 -9.82 -6.08 -9.85
C ALA A 62 -8.53 -5.37 -10.31
N LYS A 63 -8.68 -4.20 -10.95
CA LYS A 63 -7.59 -3.25 -11.11
C LYS A 63 -7.90 -2.01 -10.27
N ARG A 64 -7.14 -1.77 -9.20
CA ARG A 64 -7.44 -0.65 -8.28
C ARG A 64 -6.19 0.00 -7.73
N THR A 65 -6.28 1.33 -7.61
CA THR A 65 -5.32 2.12 -6.82
C THR A 65 -5.82 2.23 -5.38
N ILE A 66 -4.97 1.87 -4.42
CA ILE A 66 -5.28 1.93 -2.99
C ILE A 66 -4.48 3.08 -2.38
N PRO A 67 -5.13 4.20 -2.04
CA PRO A 67 -4.49 5.26 -1.28
C PRO A 67 -4.38 4.87 0.19
N ILE A 68 -3.17 4.94 0.74
CA ILE A 68 -2.90 4.79 2.17
C ILE A 68 -2.40 6.13 2.69
N SER A 69 -3.17 6.74 3.58
CA SER A 69 -2.74 7.91 4.33
C SER A 69 -1.93 7.46 5.54
N VAL A 70 -0.72 8.00 5.65
CA VAL A 70 0.12 7.86 6.84
C VAL A 70 -0.06 9.16 7.62
N ASP A 71 -0.91 9.11 8.64
CA ASP A 71 -1.00 10.16 9.64
C ASP A 71 0.21 9.99 10.55
N GLY A 72 1.25 10.78 10.29
CA GLY A 72 2.36 10.87 11.23
C GLY A 72 1.83 11.36 12.56
N ARG A 73 1.66 10.46 13.51
CA ARG A 73 1.67 10.89 14.91
C ARG A 73 3.14 11.09 15.29
N PRO A 74 3.50 12.26 15.85
CA PRO A 74 4.76 12.42 16.54
C PRO A 74 4.85 11.48 17.74
#